data_AF-A0AAD9N4B6-F1
#
_entry.id   AF-A0AAD9N4B6-F1
#
_cell.length_a   1.000
_cell.length_b   1.000
_cell.length_c   1.000
_cell.angle_alpha   90.00
_cell.angle_beta   90.00
_cell.angle_gamma   90.00
#
_symmetry.space_group_name_H-M   'P 1'
#
loop_
_entity.id
_entity.type
_entity.pdbx_description
1 polymer ?
#
loop_
_entity_poly.entity_id
_entity_poly.type
_entity_poly.pdbx_seq_one_letter_code
_entity_poly.pdbx_strand_id
1 'polypeptide(L)'
;MAIVECSHSPTIRRVSPLSRFGHAATVKENEIFFFGGSSFDEDDEHITYHGDFFKLAVHGCKMYWMRMLLDGHAPPKRAEHSICLHNNQLYVYGGKNDPSAEYCLPGLYVYDIGYQKWEYLYTSGMAPSTLGHTMSCIDDMLYVLGGYVKGEISNQLYMLHVKQLIWTKLTTCGSISARYNHRAAVISDAIYIFGGCAGKDIWLNDLHILDTSTLTWYQPRVHGPQPPPRAYHTMLADRNKVIIKIIHFRFAVLYTSEQGIIANIANEVLILADTTAEYLYIYGGASNSAPHKRITFNDLHQYNTVTHEWTALFTMPTPINCFSLAAGIIQNKIDNVLDVLQVSDW
;
A
#
# COMPACT_ATOMS: atom_id res chain seq x y z
N MET A 1 5.92 -26.38 -37.06
CA MET A 1 5.28 -25.29 -36.29
C MET A 1 6.21 -24.97 -35.15
N ALA A 2 6.99 -23.87 -35.28
CA ALA A 2 7.92 -23.46 -34.24
C ALA A 2 7.15 -22.68 -33.17
N ILE A 3 7.26 -23.14 -31.92
CA ILE A 3 6.83 -22.42 -30.73
C ILE A 3 7.78 -21.22 -30.61
N VAL A 4 7.25 -20.01 -30.76
CA VAL A 4 8.02 -18.79 -30.49
C VAL A 4 8.02 -18.60 -28.97
N GLU A 5 9.06 -19.09 -28.31
CA GLU A 5 9.39 -18.72 -26.95
C GLU A 5 9.67 -17.21 -26.90
N CYS A 6 8.90 -16.47 -26.12
CA CYS A 6 9.08 -15.03 -25.96
C CYS A 6 10.21 -14.76 -24.94
N SER A 7 11.45 -15.00 -25.35
CA SER A 7 12.69 -14.80 -24.57
C SER A 7 13.18 -13.35 -24.59
N HIS A 8 12.33 -12.38 -24.24
CA HIS A 8 12.74 -10.97 -24.19
C HIS A 8 12.38 -10.37 -22.83
N SER A 9 13.43 -9.97 -22.11
CA SER A 9 13.35 -9.13 -20.91
C SER A 9 12.45 -7.91 -21.15
N PRO A 10 11.67 -7.48 -20.15
CA PRO A 10 10.76 -6.36 -20.29
C PRO A 10 11.48 -5.10 -20.74
N THR A 11 10.97 -4.49 -21.82
CA THR A 11 11.45 -3.20 -22.31
C THR A 11 10.49 -2.10 -21.85
N ILE A 12 10.99 -1.21 -21.00
CA ILE A 12 10.25 -0.03 -20.55
C ILE A 12 10.42 1.10 -21.57
N ARG A 13 9.31 1.71 -21.99
CA ARG A 13 9.34 2.95 -22.79
C ARG A 13 8.71 4.08 -21.96
N ARG A 14 9.28 5.30 -22.08
CA ARG A 14 8.90 6.58 -21.40
C ARG A 14 9.53 6.82 -20.03
N VAL A 15 9.34 8.02 -19.49
CA VAL A 15 9.94 8.54 -18.23
C VAL A 15 9.24 7.93 -17.02
N SER A 16 10.01 7.25 -16.17
CA SER A 16 9.57 6.71 -14.88
C SER A 16 9.54 7.79 -13.79
N PRO A 17 8.85 7.56 -12.65
CA PRO A 17 8.92 8.47 -11.52
C PRO A 17 10.36 8.55 -10.95
N LEU A 18 10.66 9.66 -10.28
CA LEU A 18 11.87 9.78 -9.45
C LEU A 18 11.80 8.86 -8.23
N SER A 19 12.95 8.60 -7.61
CA SER A 19 13.04 7.85 -6.37
C SER A 19 12.16 8.44 -5.28
N ARG A 20 11.42 7.57 -4.56
CA ARG A 20 10.41 8.03 -3.61
C ARG A 20 9.99 6.96 -2.61
N PHE A 21 9.49 7.42 -1.46
CA PHE A 21 8.78 6.64 -0.46
C PHE A 21 7.48 7.35 -0.07
N GLY A 22 6.59 6.68 0.66
CA GLY A 22 5.33 7.29 1.12
C GLY A 22 4.34 7.60 0.01
N HIS A 23 4.53 7.07 -1.20
CA HIS A 23 3.55 7.22 -2.28
C HIS A 23 2.44 6.18 -2.11
N ALA A 24 1.25 6.49 -2.61
CA ALA A 24 0.14 5.56 -2.60
C ALA A 24 -0.02 4.92 -3.99
N ALA A 25 -0.36 3.64 -4.03
CA ALA A 25 -0.59 2.93 -5.29
C ALA A 25 -1.85 2.08 -5.24
N THR A 26 -2.51 1.94 -6.38
CA THR A 26 -3.67 1.04 -6.52
C THR A 26 -3.71 0.49 -7.93
N VAL A 27 -4.47 -0.57 -8.09
CA VAL A 27 -4.35 -1.45 -9.24
C VAL A 27 -5.74 -1.67 -9.83
N LYS A 28 -5.87 -1.48 -11.15
CA LYS A 28 -7.11 -1.77 -11.89
C LYS A 28 -6.77 -2.56 -13.13
N GLU A 29 -7.16 -3.83 -13.17
CA GLU A 29 -6.70 -4.72 -14.25
C GLU A 29 -5.18 -4.53 -14.43
N ASN A 30 -4.59 -4.66 -15.62
CA ASN A 30 -3.12 -4.64 -15.80
C ASN A 30 -2.46 -3.25 -15.69
N GLU A 31 -3.06 -2.36 -14.90
CA GLU A 31 -2.64 -0.99 -14.75
C GLU A 31 -2.47 -0.61 -13.27
N ILE A 32 -1.26 -0.15 -12.95
CA ILE A 32 -0.89 0.30 -11.62
C ILE A 32 -0.82 1.81 -11.62
N PHE A 33 -1.58 2.45 -10.73
CA PHE A 33 -1.64 3.89 -10.58
C PHE A 33 -0.85 4.34 -9.35
N PHE A 34 -0.10 5.45 -9.48
CA PHE A 34 0.79 5.97 -8.45
C PHE A 34 0.54 7.45 -8.27
N PHE A 35 0.36 7.87 -7.02
CA PHE A 35 0.25 9.29 -6.70
C PHE A 35 1.23 9.70 -5.60
N GLY A 36 1.91 10.82 -5.83
CA GLY A 36 2.72 11.52 -4.84
C GLY A 36 3.91 10.72 -4.30
N GLY A 37 4.12 10.84 -2.99
CA GLY A 37 5.30 10.36 -2.26
C GLY A 37 6.29 11.49 -1.95
N SER A 38 7.42 11.13 -1.40
CA SER A 38 8.51 12.05 -1.09
C SER A 38 9.87 11.42 -1.39
N SER A 39 10.81 12.25 -1.82
CA SER A 39 12.24 11.93 -1.87
C SER A 39 12.97 12.62 -0.72
N PHE A 40 14.10 12.06 -0.33
CA PHE A 40 15.02 12.68 0.62
C PHE A 40 16.31 13.01 -0.14
N ASP A 41 16.74 14.26 -0.03
CA ASP A 41 18.06 14.71 -0.47
C ASP A 41 19.02 14.66 0.72
N GLU A 42 20.13 13.93 0.57
CA GLU A 42 21.11 13.75 1.64
C GLU A 42 21.98 14.98 1.84
N ASP A 43 22.25 15.74 0.77
CA ASP A 43 23.19 16.86 0.83
C ASP A 43 22.59 18.04 1.62
N ASP A 44 21.27 18.24 1.49
CA ASP A 44 20.53 19.35 2.11
C ASP A 44 19.58 18.89 3.25
N GLU A 45 19.62 17.61 3.63
CA GLU A 45 18.66 16.95 4.55
C GLU A 45 17.18 17.28 4.23
N HIS A 46 16.89 17.49 2.94
CA HIS A 46 15.63 18.09 2.50
C HIS A 46 14.64 17.02 2.03
N ILE A 47 13.42 17.06 2.56
CA ILE A 47 12.31 16.22 2.08
C ILE A 47 11.58 16.96 0.97
N THR A 48 11.67 16.42 -0.25
CA THR A 48 10.87 16.89 -1.39
C THR A 48 9.61 16.06 -1.52
N TYR A 49 8.45 16.69 -1.40
CA TYR A 49 7.16 16.06 -1.66
C TYR A 49 6.79 16.13 -3.13
N HIS A 50 6.28 15.04 -3.66
CA HIS A 50 5.84 14.89 -5.05
C HIS A 50 4.31 14.96 -5.14
N GLY A 51 3.82 15.53 -6.23
CA GLY A 51 2.39 15.61 -6.57
C GLY A 51 2.11 15.16 -8.01
N ASP A 52 3.05 14.42 -8.59
CA ASP A 52 2.91 13.80 -9.90
C ASP A 52 2.09 12.51 -9.80
N PHE A 53 1.44 12.18 -10.91
CA PHE A 53 0.56 11.04 -11.06
C PHE A 53 1.06 10.18 -12.21
N PHE A 54 1.26 8.89 -11.96
CA PHE A 54 1.77 7.95 -12.96
C PHE A 54 0.88 6.72 -13.07
N LYS A 55 0.96 6.10 -14.24
CA LYS A 55 0.42 4.78 -14.53
C LYS A 55 1.53 3.89 -15.07
N LEU A 56 1.64 2.67 -14.57
CA LEU A 56 2.45 1.60 -15.14
C LEU A 56 1.50 0.60 -15.78
N ALA A 57 1.53 0.49 -17.10
CA ALA A 57 0.72 -0.51 -17.81
C ALA A 57 1.56 -1.74 -18.14
N VAL A 58 1.03 -2.92 -17.81
CA VAL A 58 1.69 -4.23 -18.02
C VAL A 58 0.98 -4.97 -19.14
N HIS A 59 1.70 -5.33 -20.20
CA HIS A 59 1.18 -6.03 -21.36
C HIS A 59 2.05 -7.25 -21.67
N GLY A 60 1.68 -8.41 -21.12
CA GLY A 60 2.52 -9.61 -21.16
C GLY A 60 3.88 -9.33 -20.52
N CYS A 61 4.97 -9.51 -21.27
CA CYS A 61 6.32 -9.19 -20.81
C CYS A 61 6.73 -7.72 -21.04
N LYS A 62 5.83 -6.80 -21.44
CA LYS A 62 6.18 -5.39 -21.69
C LYS A 62 5.56 -4.47 -20.67
N MET A 63 6.28 -3.41 -20.31
CA MET A 63 5.85 -2.44 -19.31
C MET A 63 6.00 -1.02 -19.83
N TYR A 64 5.05 -0.16 -19.49
CA TYR A 64 5.02 1.21 -19.99
C TYR A 64 4.69 2.17 -18.85
N TRP A 65 5.66 3.00 -18.48
CA TRP A 65 5.41 4.14 -17.59
C TRP A 65 4.70 5.24 -18.35
N MET A 66 3.71 5.85 -17.73
CA MET A 66 2.98 6.98 -18.28
C MET A 66 2.80 8.00 -17.19
N ARG A 67 3.39 9.18 -17.37
CA ARG A 67 3.03 10.34 -16.56
C ARG A 67 1.65 10.79 -17.01
N MET A 68 0.71 10.77 -16.07
CA MET A 68 -0.68 11.13 -16.29
C MET A 68 -0.84 12.65 -16.18
N LEU A 69 -1.84 13.20 -16.90
CA LEU A 69 -2.17 14.62 -16.79
C LEU A 69 -2.90 14.90 -15.48
N LEU A 70 -2.61 16.05 -14.88
CA LEU A 70 -3.28 16.55 -13.68
C LEU A 70 -4.38 17.54 -14.08
N ASP A 71 -5.37 17.06 -14.83
CA ASP A 71 -6.52 17.88 -15.22
C ASP A 71 -7.56 17.98 -14.08
N GLY A 72 -8.24 19.11 -13.98
CA GLY A 72 -9.22 19.38 -12.93
C GLY A 72 -8.61 19.78 -11.58
N HIS A 73 -9.20 19.29 -10.48
CA HIS A 73 -8.82 19.63 -9.11
C HIS A 73 -7.94 18.54 -8.48
N ALA A 74 -6.71 18.40 -8.99
CA ALA A 74 -5.77 17.41 -8.49
C ALA A 74 -5.33 17.68 -7.03
N PRO A 75 -5.01 16.63 -6.25
CA PRO A 75 -4.49 16.80 -4.90
C PRO A 75 -3.14 17.54 -4.91
N PRO A 76 -2.83 18.37 -3.90
CA PRO A 76 -1.48 18.89 -3.70
C PRO A 76 -0.46 17.75 -3.49
N LYS A 77 0.82 18.08 -3.70
CA LYS A 77 1.97 17.22 -3.36
C LYS A 77 1.81 16.65 -1.95
N ARG A 78 2.05 15.35 -1.77
CA ARG A 78 1.83 14.66 -0.48
C ARG A 78 2.50 13.30 -0.42
N ALA A 79 2.83 12.85 0.79
CA ALA A 79 3.29 11.50 1.10
C ALA A 79 2.51 10.93 2.29
N GLU A 80 2.63 9.63 2.54
CA GLU A 80 1.97 8.89 3.63
C GLU A 80 0.43 9.04 3.62
N HIS A 81 -0.14 9.21 2.42
CA HIS A 81 -1.58 9.27 2.17
C HIS A 81 -2.09 7.91 1.71
N SER A 82 -3.41 7.74 1.72
CA SER A 82 -4.06 6.53 1.23
C SER A 82 -4.72 6.74 -0.12
N ILE A 83 -4.75 5.68 -0.93
CA ILE A 83 -5.49 5.61 -2.19
C ILE A 83 -6.32 4.33 -2.23
N CYS A 84 -7.56 4.39 -2.72
CA CYS A 84 -8.43 3.23 -2.94
C CYS A 84 -9.05 3.29 -4.34
N LEU A 85 -9.14 2.15 -5.03
CA LEU A 85 -9.93 2.00 -6.25
C LEU A 85 -11.36 1.59 -5.91
N HIS A 86 -12.34 2.27 -6.50
CA HIS A 86 -13.75 1.87 -6.46
C HIS A 86 -14.45 2.33 -7.74
N ASN A 87 -15.19 1.44 -8.41
CA ASN A 87 -15.99 1.76 -9.60
C ASN A 87 -15.26 2.63 -10.65
N ASN A 88 -14.03 2.23 -11.03
CA ASN A 88 -13.19 2.94 -12.01
C ASN A 88 -12.74 4.36 -11.57
N GLN A 89 -12.78 4.62 -10.26
CA GLN A 89 -12.39 5.88 -9.66
C GLN A 89 -11.36 5.67 -8.55
N LEU A 90 -10.35 6.54 -8.49
CA LEU A 90 -9.29 6.50 -7.48
C LEU A 90 -9.52 7.56 -6.42
N TYR A 91 -9.80 7.13 -5.20
CA TYR A 91 -10.04 8.00 -4.05
C TYR A 91 -8.73 8.23 -3.28
N VAL A 92 -8.31 9.48 -3.10
CA VAL A 92 -7.09 9.87 -2.39
C VAL A 92 -7.44 10.69 -1.15
N TYR A 93 -6.90 10.29 0.01
CA TYR A 93 -7.16 10.97 1.28
C TYR A 93 -5.92 11.09 2.17
N GLY A 94 -5.79 12.24 2.83
CA GLY A 94 -4.81 12.48 3.89
C GLY A 94 -3.35 12.58 3.45
N GLY A 95 -2.46 12.07 4.30
CA GLY A 95 -1.00 12.24 4.20
C GLY A 95 -0.52 13.63 4.63
N LYS A 96 0.73 13.96 4.31
CA LYS A 96 1.37 15.22 4.67
C LYS A 96 2.25 15.75 3.54
N ASN A 97 2.52 17.05 3.58
CA ASN A 97 3.46 17.74 2.68
C ASN A 97 4.43 18.66 3.44
N ASP A 98 4.48 18.48 4.76
CA ASP A 98 5.34 19.17 5.70
C ASP A 98 5.84 18.10 6.70
N PRO A 99 7.16 18.02 6.96
CA PRO A 99 7.70 17.08 7.94
C PRO A 99 7.20 17.34 9.37
N SER A 100 6.82 18.58 9.68
CA SER A 100 6.32 19.04 10.98
C SER A 100 4.79 18.93 11.12
N ALA A 101 4.09 18.36 10.13
CA ALA A 101 2.65 18.24 10.16
C ALA A 101 2.14 17.50 11.41
N GLU A 102 1.21 18.12 12.14
CA GLU A 102 0.50 17.50 13.27
C GLU A 102 -0.81 16.82 12.85
N TYR A 103 -1.32 17.19 11.67
CA TYR A 103 -2.57 16.73 11.08
C TYR A 103 -2.34 16.26 9.65
N CYS A 104 -3.17 15.34 9.16
CA CYS A 104 -3.16 15.01 7.74
C CYS A 104 -3.76 16.15 6.90
N LEU A 105 -3.35 16.17 5.62
CA LEU A 105 -3.94 17.06 4.63
C LEU A 105 -5.44 16.80 4.50
N PRO A 106 -6.28 17.84 4.56
CA PRO A 106 -7.72 17.69 4.42
C PRO A 106 -8.12 17.42 2.96
N GLY A 107 -9.39 17.05 2.78
CA GLY A 107 -10.01 16.91 1.47
C GLY A 107 -9.93 15.49 0.92
N LEU A 108 -11.04 15.07 0.31
CA LEU A 108 -11.14 13.84 -0.45
C LEU A 108 -11.05 14.19 -1.93
N TYR A 109 -10.13 13.54 -2.64
CA TYR A 109 -9.91 13.73 -4.07
C TYR A 109 -10.29 12.46 -4.80
N VAL A 110 -10.87 12.60 -5.97
CA VAL A 110 -11.19 11.46 -6.84
C VAL A 110 -10.62 11.68 -8.24
N TYR A 111 -10.01 10.64 -8.79
CA TYR A 111 -9.65 10.60 -10.21
C TYR A 111 -10.57 9.62 -10.93
N ASP A 112 -11.30 10.11 -11.92
CA ASP A 112 -12.07 9.24 -12.80
C ASP A 112 -11.18 8.73 -13.93
N ILE A 113 -10.99 7.41 -14.02
CA ILE A 113 -10.12 6.79 -15.02
C ILE A 113 -10.73 6.91 -16.44
N GLY A 114 -12.06 6.90 -16.56
CA GLY A 114 -12.76 7.00 -17.83
C GLY A 114 -12.69 8.39 -18.42
N TYR A 115 -12.95 9.42 -17.60
CA TYR A 115 -12.86 10.81 -18.01
C TYR A 115 -11.44 11.40 -17.92
N GLN A 116 -10.52 10.70 -17.27
CA GLN A 116 -9.14 11.12 -17.02
C GLN A 116 -9.02 12.48 -16.31
N LYS A 117 -9.86 12.71 -15.31
CA LYS A 117 -9.98 14.00 -14.65
C LYS A 117 -10.02 13.87 -13.13
N TRP A 118 -9.36 14.80 -12.43
CA TRP A 118 -9.44 14.93 -10.98
C TRP A 118 -10.58 15.85 -10.55
N GLU A 119 -11.22 15.48 -9.45
CA GLU A 119 -12.21 16.28 -8.76
C GLU A 119 -11.92 16.35 -7.26
N TYR A 120 -12.23 17.50 -6.68
CA TYR A 120 -12.26 17.70 -5.23
C TYR A 120 -13.68 17.42 -4.75
N LEU A 121 -13.82 16.47 -3.82
CA LEU A 121 -15.10 16.11 -3.25
C LEU A 121 -15.33 16.89 -1.95
N TYR A 122 -16.37 17.72 -1.96
CA TYR A 122 -16.83 18.40 -0.75
C TYR A 122 -17.48 17.39 0.19
N THR A 123 -16.79 17.09 1.29
CA THR A 123 -17.28 16.16 2.31
C THR A 123 -17.76 16.91 3.54
N SER A 124 -18.65 16.30 4.30
CA SER A 124 -19.14 16.82 5.59
C SER A 124 -19.02 15.76 6.68
N GLY A 125 -19.43 16.09 7.92
CA GLY A 125 -19.36 15.16 9.05
C GLY A 125 -17.99 15.13 9.73
N MET A 126 -17.65 13.99 10.33
CA MET A 126 -16.48 13.82 11.20
C MET A 126 -15.27 13.27 10.43
N ALA A 127 -14.69 14.08 9.54
CA ALA A 127 -13.53 13.66 8.77
C ALA A 127 -12.32 13.38 9.68
N PRO A 128 -11.61 12.25 9.52
CA PRO A 128 -10.43 11.93 10.32
C PRO A 128 -9.23 12.81 9.92
N SER A 129 -8.54 13.39 10.89
CA SER A 129 -7.37 14.26 10.66
C SER A 129 -6.03 13.60 10.98
N THR A 130 -5.98 12.27 11.03
CA THR A 130 -4.85 11.50 11.56
C THR A 130 -3.78 11.21 10.49
N LEU A 131 -2.52 11.26 10.90
CA LEU A 131 -1.36 10.84 10.10
C LEU A 131 -1.11 9.34 10.26
N GLY A 132 -0.50 8.71 9.25
CA GLY A 132 -0.17 7.28 9.30
C GLY A 132 -1.38 6.35 9.48
N HIS A 133 -2.57 6.80 9.06
CA HIS A 133 -3.76 5.95 8.99
C HIS A 133 -3.67 4.99 7.81
N THR A 134 -4.62 4.07 7.73
CA THR A 134 -4.93 3.34 6.50
C THR A 134 -6.35 3.67 6.05
N MET A 135 -6.60 3.69 4.74
CA MET A 135 -7.93 3.78 4.17
C MET A 135 -8.21 2.50 3.40
N SER A 136 -9.38 1.89 3.60
CA SER A 136 -9.88 0.71 2.93
C SER A 136 -11.18 0.95 2.18
N CYS A 137 -11.37 0.36 1.00
CA CYS A 137 -12.65 0.40 0.30
C CYS A 137 -13.32 -0.97 0.27
N ILE A 138 -14.55 -1.04 0.78
CA ILE A 138 -15.46 -2.18 0.66
C ILE A 138 -16.79 -1.63 0.16
N ASP A 139 -17.23 -2.15 -0.99
CA ASP A 139 -18.41 -1.66 -1.71
C ASP A 139 -18.38 -0.13 -1.88
N ASP A 140 -19.47 0.57 -1.60
CA ASP A 140 -19.59 2.04 -1.71
C ASP A 140 -19.01 2.78 -0.49
N MET A 141 -18.24 2.10 0.38
CA MET A 141 -17.75 2.65 1.65
C MET A 141 -16.21 2.78 1.67
N LEU A 142 -15.73 3.94 2.09
CA LEU A 142 -14.33 4.19 2.46
C LEU A 142 -14.20 4.15 3.98
N TYR A 143 -13.36 3.25 4.50
CA TYR A 143 -13.06 3.09 5.91
C TYR A 143 -11.67 3.66 6.21
N VAL A 144 -11.55 4.57 7.17
CA VAL A 144 -10.25 5.10 7.62
C VAL A 144 -10.00 4.67 9.06
N LEU A 145 -8.87 4.02 9.31
CA LEU A 145 -8.54 3.45 10.60
C LEU A 145 -7.28 4.06 11.22
N GLY A 146 -7.39 4.38 12.51
CA GLY A 146 -6.27 4.66 13.39
C GLY A 146 -5.44 5.88 12.96
N GLY A 147 -4.12 5.74 13.07
CA GLY A 147 -3.19 6.84 12.88
C GLY A 147 -2.89 7.59 14.18
N TYR A 148 -2.21 8.71 14.05
CA TYR A 148 -1.88 9.59 15.17
C TYR A 148 -2.17 11.05 14.83
N VAL A 149 -2.53 11.83 15.84
CA VAL A 149 -2.73 13.28 15.72
C VAL A 149 -2.25 13.93 17.01
N LYS A 150 -1.40 14.96 16.91
CA LYS A 150 -0.88 15.69 18.09
C LYS A 150 -0.33 14.80 19.22
N GLY A 151 0.37 13.72 18.84
CA GLY A 151 0.94 12.76 19.79
C GLY A 151 -0.05 11.73 20.35
N GLU A 152 -1.36 11.87 20.09
CA GLU A 152 -2.35 10.87 20.46
C GLU A 152 -2.50 9.82 19.37
N ILE A 153 -2.36 8.56 19.76
CA ILE A 153 -2.50 7.41 18.87
C ILE A 153 -3.94 6.92 18.95
N SER A 154 -4.51 6.59 17.79
CA SER A 154 -5.91 6.26 17.63
C SER A 154 -6.11 4.82 17.16
N ASN A 155 -7.19 4.19 17.62
CA ASN A 155 -7.82 3.00 17.02
C ASN A 155 -9.20 3.32 16.41
N GLN A 156 -9.53 4.60 16.28
CA GLN A 156 -10.86 5.02 15.84
C GLN A 156 -11.08 4.64 14.37
N LEU A 157 -12.28 4.17 14.08
CA LEU A 157 -12.74 3.82 12.73
C LEU A 157 -13.70 4.90 12.23
N TYR A 158 -13.42 5.40 11.03
CA TYR A 158 -14.29 6.33 10.32
C TYR A 158 -14.74 5.68 9.03
N MET A 159 -15.92 6.05 8.55
CA MET A 159 -16.51 5.56 7.31
C MET A 159 -17.09 6.72 6.52
N LEU A 160 -16.96 6.68 5.20
CA LEU A 160 -17.63 7.59 4.28
C LEU A 160 -18.29 6.78 3.17
N HIS A 161 -19.58 7.02 2.95
CA HIS A 161 -20.28 6.51 1.76
C HIS A 161 -19.96 7.40 0.56
N VAL A 162 -19.40 6.84 -0.52
CA VAL A 162 -18.85 7.62 -1.65
C VAL A 162 -19.87 8.49 -2.38
N LYS A 163 -21.16 8.09 -2.39
CA LYS A 163 -22.25 8.92 -2.93
C LYS A 163 -22.76 10.02 -1.97
N GLN A 164 -22.74 9.78 -0.66
CA GLN A 164 -23.28 10.73 0.32
C GLN A 164 -22.24 11.77 0.75
N LEU A 165 -20.96 11.40 0.71
CA LEU A 165 -19.83 12.26 1.08
C LEU A 165 -19.90 12.77 2.54
N ILE A 166 -20.47 11.95 3.44
CA ILE A 166 -20.55 12.24 4.87
C ILE A 166 -19.65 11.28 5.63
N TRP A 167 -18.66 11.83 6.33
CA TRP A 167 -17.82 11.08 7.26
C TRP A 167 -18.56 10.79 8.56
N THR A 168 -18.58 9.52 8.94
CA THR A 168 -19.18 9.03 10.18
C THR A 168 -18.13 8.29 11.00
N LYS A 169 -18.00 8.65 12.27
CA LYS A 169 -17.21 7.90 13.24
C LYS A 169 -17.99 6.68 13.68
N LEU A 170 -17.44 5.49 13.48
CA LEU A 170 -18.08 4.23 13.83
C LEU A 170 -17.71 3.79 15.25
N THR A 171 -18.64 3.10 15.90
CA THR A 171 -18.37 2.34 17.12
C THR A 171 -18.21 0.88 16.75
N THR A 172 -17.13 0.26 17.22
CA THR A 172 -16.80 -1.14 16.94
C THR A 172 -16.89 -1.98 18.20
N CYS A 173 -17.26 -3.25 18.05
CA CYS A 173 -17.14 -4.27 19.10
C CYS A 173 -15.78 -4.98 19.03
N GLY A 174 -15.44 -5.76 20.05
CA GLY A 174 -14.12 -6.38 20.17
C GLY A 174 -13.04 -5.38 20.58
N SER A 175 -11.77 -5.73 20.39
CA SER A 175 -10.65 -4.89 20.80
C SER A 175 -9.52 -4.93 19.78
N ILE A 176 -9.05 -3.74 19.41
CA ILE A 176 -7.80 -3.51 18.69
C ILE A 176 -7.06 -2.38 19.38
N SER A 177 -5.74 -2.52 19.54
CA SER A 177 -4.90 -1.47 20.10
C SER A 177 -4.80 -0.27 19.17
N ALA A 178 -4.73 0.93 19.77
CA ALA A 178 -4.42 2.16 19.06
C ALA A 178 -3.09 2.04 18.32
N ARG A 179 -3.09 2.40 17.03
CA ARG A 179 -1.93 2.16 16.16
C ARG A 179 -1.84 3.14 14.99
N TYR A 180 -0.61 3.42 14.58
CA TYR A 180 -0.30 4.21 13.38
C TYR A 180 0.77 3.50 12.53
N ASN A 181 0.87 3.86 11.25
CA ASN A 181 1.77 3.25 10.27
C ASN A 181 1.65 1.71 10.15
N HIS A 182 0.47 1.20 10.49
CA HIS A 182 0.03 -0.17 10.22
C HIS A 182 -0.34 -0.31 8.73
N ARG A 183 -0.66 -1.53 8.30
CA ARG A 183 -1.20 -1.78 6.96
C ARG A 183 -2.52 -2.51 7.00
N ALA A 184 -3.31 -2.24 5.98
CA ALA A 184 -4.63 -2.80 5.78
C ALA A 184 -4.71 -3.50 4.43
N ALA A 185 -5.48 -4.59 4.37
CA ALA A 185 -5.86 -5.28 3.15
C ALA A 185 -7.31 -5.72 3.26
N VAL A 186 -7.99 -5.82 2.13
CA VAL A 186 -9.42 -6.16 2.06
C VAL A 186 -9.56 -7.54 1.43
N ILE A 187 -10.31 -8.43 2.08
CA ILE A 187 -10.72 -9.72 1.52
C ILE A 187 -12.22 -9.83 1.75
N SER A 188 -12.99 -9.96 0.66
CA SER A 188 -14.46 -9.92 0.71
C SER A 188 -14.92 -8.68 1.49
N ASP A 189 -15.64 -8.88 2.60
CA ASP A 189 -16.27 -7.81 3.39
C ASP A 189 -15.53 -7.59 4.72
N ALA A 190 -14.25 -7.96 4.78
CA ALA A 190 -13.43 -7.87 5.98
C ALA A 190 -12.14 -7.07 5.74
N ILE A 191 -11.77 -6.27 6.75
CA ILE A 191 -10.52 -5.49 6.75
C ILE A 191 -9.52 -6.17 7.67
N TYR A 192 -8.41 -6.60 7.09
CA TYR A 192 -7.28 -7.19 7.81
C TYR A 192 -6.29 -6.08 8.15
N ILE A 193 -5.78 -6.06 9.37
CA ILE A 193 -4.80 -5.09 9.86
C ILE A 193 -3.60 -5.81 10.45
N PHE A 194 -2.40 -5.42 10.04
CA PHE A 194 -1.17 -5.97 10.59
C PHE A 194 -0.21 -4.88 11.08
N GLY A 195 0.39 -5.15 12.24
CA GLY A 195 1.49 -4.38 12.81
C GLY A 195 1.15 -2.91 13.06
N GLY A 196 2.13 -2.04 12.82
CA GLY A 196 2.12 -0.62 13.16
C GLY A 196 2.88 -0.31 14.46
N CYS A 197 2.74 0.92 14.93
CA CYS A 197 3.28 1.39 16.20
C CYS A 197 2.16 1.76 17.16
N ALA A 198 2.29 1.42 18.44
CA ALA A 198 1.36 1.80 19.51
C ALA A 198 1.95 2.82 20.49
N GLY A 199 3.13 3.36 20.19
CA GLY A 199 3.85 4.31 21.02
C GLY A 199 5.30 4.44 20.59
N LYS A 200 6.04 5.31 21.28
CA LYS A 200 7.49 5.40 21.11
C LYS A 200 8.11 4.04 21.44
N ASP A 201 8.86 3.49 20.49
CA ASP A 201 9.54 2.19 20.60
C ASP A 201 8.60 0.98 20.85
N ILE A 202 7.28 1.15 20.65
CA ILE A 202 6.30 0.06 20.76
C ILE A 202 5.84 -0.31 19.36
N TRP A 203 6.41 -1.38 18.83
CA TRP A 203 6.12 -1.93 17.52
C TRP A 203 5.20 -3.14 17.67
N LEU A 204 4.24 -3.30 16.75
CA LEU A 204 3.26 -4.37 16.79
C LEU A 204 3.55 -5.41 15.70
N ASN A 205 3.18 -6.66 15.95
CA ASN A 205 3.18 -7.76 14.96
C ASN A 205 1.85 -8.53 14.93
N ASP A 206 0.81 -8.04 15.60
CA ASP A 206 -0.48 -8.71 15.67
C ASP A 206 -1.27 -8.55 14.36
N LEU A 207 -2.08 -9.56 14.04
CA LEU A 207 -3.07 -9.55 12.97
C LEU A 207 -4.45 -9.40 13.60
N HIS A 208 -5.24 -8.45 13.10
CA HIS A 208 -6.64 -8.26 13.48
C HIS A 208 -7.51 -8.24 12.23
N ILE A 209 -8.76 -8.66 12.39
CA ILE A 209 -9.77 -8.62 11.34
C ILE A 209 -10.96 -7.84 11.86
N LEU A 210 -11.42 -6.88 11.07
CA LEU A 210 -12.71 -6.24 11.22
C LEU A 210 -13.69 -6.87 10.26
N ASP A 211 -14.72 -7.52 10.79
CA ASP A 211 -15.91 -7.84 10.03
C ASP A 211 -16.73 -6.55 9.85
N THR A 212 -16.90 -6.09 8.61
CA THR A 212 -17.58 -4.82 8.36
C THR A 212 -19.10 -4.91 8.43
N SER A 213 -19.66 -6.12 8.39
CA SER A 213 -21.11 -6.34 8.56
C SER A 213 -21.54 -6.20 10.02
N THR A 214 -20.69 -6.64 10.96
CA THR A 214 -20.96 -6.60 12.40
C THR A 214 -20.17 -5.51 13.13
N LEU A 215 -19.25 -4.83 12.45
CA LEU A 215 -18.29 -3.88 13.03
C LEU A 215 -17.53 -4.45 14.23
N THR A 216 -17.18 -5.74 14.17
CA THR A 216 -16.54 -6.46 15.27
C THR A 216 -15.10 -6.83 14.93
N TRP A 217 -14.18 -6.46 15.82
CA TRP A 217 -12.78 -6.87 15.76
C TRP A 217 -12.59 -8.24 16.38
N TYR A 218 -11.77 -9.06 15.74
CA TYR A 218 -11.26 -10.30 16.32
C TYR A 218 -9.84 -10.61 15.83
N GLN A 219 -9.10 -11.37 16.63
CA GLN A 219 -7.81 -11.92 16.21
C GLN A 219 -8.05 -13.31 15.62
N PRO A 220 -7.64 -13.57 14.36
CA PRO A 220 -7.71 -14.90 13.79
C PRO A 220 -6.68 -15.81 14.44
N ARG A 221 -6.91 -17.12 14.33
CA ARG A 221 -5.84 -18.09 14.56
C ARG A 221 -4.87 -18.03 13.39
N VAL A 222 -3.58 -17.89 13.68
CA VAL A 222 -2.51 -17.82 12.68
C VAL A 222 -1.61 -19.05 12.86
N HIS A 223 -1.27 -19.72 11.76
CA HIS A 223 -0.37 -20.86 11.76
C HIS A 223 1.02 -20.47 11.24
N GLY A 224 2.06 -21.06 11.83
CA GLY A 224 3.46 -20.79 11.48
C GLY A 224 4.09 -19.65 12.30
N PRO A 225 5.37 -19.35 12.05
CA PRO A 225 6.11 -18.35 12.84
C PRO A 225 5.56 -16.94 12.57
N GLN A 226 5.19 -16.22 13.62
CA GLN A 226 4.68 -14.85 13.47
C GLN A 226 5.79 -13.91 12.99
N PRO A 227 5.47 -12.91 12.15
CA PRO A 227 6.47 -11.94 11.75
C PRO A 227 6.97 -11.08 12.93
N PRO A 228 8.21 -10.55 12.86
CA PRO A 228 8.68 -9.59 13.86
C PRO A 228 7.83 -8.31 13.87
N PRO A 229 7.74 -7.59 15.01
CA PRO A 229 7.11 -6.28 15.10
C PRO A 229 7.59 -5.27 14.04
N ARG A 230 6.66 -4.55 13.41
CA ARG A 230 6.95 -3.68 12.25
C ARG A 230 5.90 -2.60 12.01
N ALA A 231 6.36 -1.48 11.49
CA ALA A 231 5.54 -0.44 10.86
C ALA A 231 6.08 -0.11 9.47
N TYR A 232 5.37 0.72 8.71
CA TYR A 232 5.80 1.19 7.38
C TYR A 232 6.04 0.09 6.33
N HIS A 233 5.52 -1.12 6.55
CA HIS A 233 5.63 -2.25 5.62
C HIS A 233 4.58 -2.16 4.50
N THR A 234 4.41 -3.22 3.71
CA THR A 234 3.33 -3.34 2.71
C THR A 234 2.52 -4.61 3.01
N MET A 235 1.21 -4.57 2.80
CA MET A 235 0.32 -5.72 2.92
C MET A 235 -0.59 -5.76 1.70
N LEU A 236 -0.88 -6.94 1.19
CA LEU A 236 -1.75 -7.14 0.04
C LEU A 236 -2.59 -8.42 0.22
N ALA A 237 -3.75 -8.47 -0.42
CA ALA A 237 -4.54 -9.68 -0.55
C ALA A 237 -4.26 -10.33 -1.91
N ASP A 238 -4.18 -11.66 -1.95
CA ASP A 238 -4.06 -12.46 -3.19
C ASP A 238 -4.86 -13.77 -3.06
N ARG A 239 -5.74 -14.08 -4.02
CA ARG A 239 -6.54 -15.33 -4.08
C ARG A 239 -7.10 -15.81 -2.72
N ASN A 240 -7.75 -14.93 -1.95
CA ASN A 240 -8.29 -15.16 -0.59
C ASN A 240 -7.26 -15.39 0.53
N LYS A 241 -5.98 -15.12 0.27
CA LYS A 241 -4.91 -15.15 1.24
C LYS A 241 -4.50 -13.72 1.57
N VAL A 242 -4.33 -13.44 2.86
CA VAL A 242 -3.59 -12.24 3.27
C VAL A 242 -2.13 -12.54 3.05
N ILE A 243 -1.51 -11.81 2.14
CA ILE A 243 -0.07 -11.80 1.96
C ILE A 243 0.49 -10.65 2.80
N ILE A 244 1.02 -10.99 3.96
CA ILE A 244 1.75 -10.03 4.81
C ILE A 244 3.20 -10.11 4.40
N LYS A 245 3.61 -9.24 3.48
CA LYS A 245 5.02 -9.21 3.09
C LYS A 245 5.81 -8.28 4.01
N ILE A 246 6.71 -8.93 4.73
CA ILE A 246 7.49 -8.42 5.84
C ILE A 246 8.85 -8.02 5.29
N ILE A 247 9.24 -6.77 5.39
CA ILE A 247 10.58 -6.32 4.99
C ILE A 247 11.35 -6.03 6.28
N HIS A 248 12.43 -6.78 6.57
CA HIS A 248 13.30 -6.55 7.73
C HIS A 248 14.72 -7.04 7.42
N PHE A 249 15.73 -6.18 7.58
CA PHE A 249 17.17 -6.49 7.68
C PHE A 249 17.58 -7.77 6.93
N ARG A 250 17.93 -7.59 5.65
CA ARG A 250 18.43 -8.65 4.72
C ARG A 250 17.39 -9.65 4.22
N PHE A 251 16.16 -9.63 4.71
CA PHE A 251 15.13 -10.60 4.31
C PHE A 251 13.77 -9.92 4.13
N ALA A 252 13.24 -9.90 2.90
CA ALA A 252 11.80 -9.79 2.74
C ALA A 252 11.18 -11.18 2.82
N VAL A 253 10.13 -11.31 3.62
CA VAL A 253 9.44 -12.56 3.91
C VAL A 253 8.02 -12.47 3.39
N LEU A 254 7.67 -13.35 2.44
CA LEU A 254 6.27 -13.53 2.02
C LEU A 254 5.58 -14.39 3.07
N TYR A 255 4.56 -13.87 3.74
CA TYR A 255 3.75 -14.62 4.68
C TYR A 255 2.39 -14.91 4.09
N THR A 256 1.93 -16.16 4.17
CA THR A 256 0.53 -16.50 3.91
C THR A 256 -0.10 -17.08 5.17
N SER A 257 -1.42 -16.91 5.31
CA SER A 257 -2.20 -17.44 6.43
C SER A 257 -2.12 -18.96 6.62
N GLU A 258 -1.76 -19.71 5.56
CA GLU A 258 -1.73 -21.18 5.56
C GLU A 258 -0.32 -21.78 5.73
N GLN A 259 0.70 -21.17 5.10
CA GLN A 259 2.01 -21.81 4.95
C GLN A 259 3.14 -21.10 5.74
N GLY A 260 2.86 -19.98 6.39
CA GLY A 260 3.89 -19.19 7.06
C GLY A 260 4.84 -18.51 6.06
N ILE A 261 6.15 -18.51 6.36
CA ILE A 261 7.21 -17.85 5.58
C ILE A 261 7.52 -18.65 4.30
N ILE A 262 7.27 -18.07 3.12
CA ILE A 262 7.40 -18.76 1.82
C ILE A 262 8.69 -18.42 1.07
N ALA A 263 9.28 -17.24 1.25
CA ALA A 263 10.49 -16.85 0.52
C ALA A 263 11.28 -15.77 1.28
N ASN A 264 12.61 -15.76 1.09
CA ASN A 264 13.55 -14.76 1.61
C ASN A 264 14.10 -13.90 0.46
N ILE A 265 14.08 -12.58 0.61
CA ILE A 265 14.62 -11.64 -0.40
C ILE A 265 15.75 -10.80 0.18
N ALA A 266 16.83 -10.62 -0.58
CA ALA A 266 17.78 -9.53 -0.37
C ALA A 266 17.27 -8.24 -1.06
N ASN A 267 17.20 -7.16 -0.29
CA ASN A 267 16.80 -5.79 -0.65
C ASN A 267 15.32 -5.44 -0.46
N GLU A 268 15.14 -4.26 0.11
CA GLU A 268 13.93 -3.77 0.74
C GLU A 268 13.22 -2.84 -0.25
N VAL A 269 12.05 -3.21 -0.76
CA VAL A 269 11.39 -2.48 -1.86
C VAL A 269 9.87 -2.63 -1.77
N LEU A 270 9.12 -1.57 -2.08
CA LEU A 270 7.64 -1.49 -2.04
C LEU A 270 6.99 -2.49 -2.99
N ILE A 271 5.95 -3.22 -2.58
CA ILE A 271 5.20 -4.11 -3.48
C ILE A 271 4.03 -3.38 -4.13
N LEU A 272 3.77 -3.71 -5.39
CA LEU A 272 2.71 -3.38 -6.35
C LEU A 272 2.13 -4.69 -6.91
N ALA A 273 1.02 -5.19 -6.38
CA ALA A 273 0.42 -6.40 -6.96
C ALA A 273 -0.26 -6.06 -8.30
N ASP A 274 -0.05 -6.82 -9.39
CA ASP A 274 -1.02 -6.78 -10.48
C ASP A 274 -1.22 -8.06 -11.33
N THR A 275 -2.51 -8.36 -11.45
CA THR A 275 -3.39 -8.92 -12.51
C THR A 275 -3.43 -10.31 -13.08
N THR A 276 -2.38 -11.10 -13.17
CA THR A 276 -2.53 -12.40 -13.85
C THR A 276 -2.62 -13.56 -12.88
N ALA A 277 -2.73 -13.24 -11.58
CA ALA A 277 -2.58 -14.16 -10.48
C ALA A 277 -1.14 -14.73 -10.37
N GLU A 278 -0.22 -14.39 -11.28
CA GLU A 278 1.13 -14.98 -11.37
C GLU A 278 2.24 -14.02 -10.92
N TYR A 279 2.07 -12.68 -10.97
CA TYR A 279 3.16 -11.75 -10.65
C TYR A 279 2.81 -10.65 -9.63
N LEU A 280 3.78 -10.32 -8.77
CA LEU A 280 3.80 -9.12 -7.93
C LEU A 280 4.91 -8.18 -8.41
N TYR A 281 4.57 -6.95 -8.77
CA TYR A 281 5.52 -5.89 -9.10
C TYR A 281 5.93 -5.13 -7.85
N ILE A 282 6.96 -4.31 -7.92
CA ILE A 282 7.55 -3.63 -6.77
C ILE A 282 8.24 -2.35 -7.23
N TYR A 283 7.95 -1.16 -6.69
CA TYR A 283 8.59 0.10 -7.12
C TYR A 283 9.01 1.04 -5.98
N GLY A 284 10.29 1.35 -5.91
CA GLY A 284 10.82 2.37 -4.99
C GLY A 284 10.86 1.98 -3.51
N GLY A 285 11.03 2.96 -2.62
CA GLY A 285 11.34 2.74 -1.20
C GLY A 285 12.42 3.69 -0.69
N ALA A 286 12.84 3.59 0.58
CA ALA A 286 13.90 4.46 1.11
C ALA A 286 14.77 3.81 2.19
N SER A 287 16.09 3.79 2.04
CA SER A 287 17.07 3.25 2.99
C SER A 287 17.11 3.97 4.35
N ASN A 288 17.39 3.25 5.44
CA ASN A 288 17.76 3.75 6.77
C ASN A 288 19.16 3.27 7.18
N SER A 289 20.09 3.26 6.23
CA SER A 289 21.40 2.62 6.35
C SER A 289 22.37 3.17 7.40
N ALA A 290 22.07 4.32 7.97
CA ALA A 290 22.77 4.91 9.11
C ALA A 290 21.89 6.03 9.68
N PRO A 291 22.10 6.49 10.93
CA PRO A 291 21.36 7.60 11.53
C PRO A 291 21.34 8.91 10.72
N HIS A 292 22.17 9.03 9.66
CA HIS A 292 22.28 10.19 8.78
C HIS A 292 22.22 9.86 7.28
N LYS A 293 21.85 8.64 6.88
CA LYS A 293 21.89 8.24 5.46
C LYS A 293 20.58 7.61 4.99
N ARG A 294 19.71 8.45 4.41
CA ARG A 294 18.40 8.07 3.90
C ARG A 294 18.35 8.12 2.37
N ILE A 295 18.70 7.01 1.73
CA ILE A 295 18.68 6.88 0.26
C ILE A 295 17.26 6.60 -0.21
N THR A 296 16.81 7.11 -1.36
CA THR A 296 15.51 6.70 -1.96
C THR A 296 15.73 5.88 -3.23
N PHE A 297 14.86 4.90 -3.48
CA PHE A 297 14.98 3.96 -4.60
C PHE A 297 13.92 4.25 -5.68
N ASN A 298 14.24 3.87 -6.92
CA ASN A 298 13.34 3.88 -8.08
C ASN A 298 13.38 2.55 -8.87
N ASP A 299 13.92 1.48 -8.29
CA ASP A 299 14.01 0.17 -8.93
C ASP A 299 12.63 -0.49 -9.07
N LEU A 300 12.46 -1.28 -10.14
CA LEU A 300 11.27 -2.08 -10.42
C LEU A 300 11.61 -3.58 -10.37
N HIS A 301 11.00 -4.30 -9.44
CA HIS A 301 11.13 -5.77 -9.33
C HIS A 301 9.81 -6.46 -9.67
N GLN A 302 9.91 -7.72 -10.10
CA GLN A 302 8.76 -8.63 -10.19
C GLN A 302 9.02 -9.90 -9.39
N TYR A 303 7.95 -10.53 -8.94
CA TYR A 303 7.95 -11.83 -8.28
C TYR A 303 6.90 -12.72 -8.86
N ASN A 304 7.30 -13.92 -9.24
CA ASN A 304 6.37 -14.94 -9.67
C ASN A 304 5.80 -15.65 -8.44
N THR A 305 4.48 -15.57 -8.24
CA THR A 305 3.75 -16.21 -7.12
C THR A 305 3.63 -17.73 -7.27
N VAL A 306 3.84 -18.26 -8.49
CA VAL A 306 3.79 -19.69 -8.80
C VAL A 306 5.17 -20.35 -8.64
N THR A 307 6.23 -19.75 -9.19
CA THR A 307 7.59 -20.30 -9.10
C THR A 307 8.33 -19.85 -7.83
N HIS A 308 7.80 -18.85 -7.13
CA HIS A 308 8.44 -18.18 -5.99
C HIS A 308 9.79 -17.53 -6.33
N GLU A 309 9.99 -17.16 -7.60
CA GLU A 309 11.22 -16.53 -8.07
C GLU A 309 11.09 -15.01 -8.22
N TRP A 310 12.19 -14.31 -7.95
CA TRP A 310 12.32 -12.87 -8.16
C TRP A 310 13.07 -12.57 -9.44
N THR A 311 12.61 -11.57 -10.18
CA THR A 311 13.34 -11.00 -11.30
C THR A 311 13.46 -9.49 -11.09
N ALA A 312 14.69 -8.99 -11.00
CA ALA A 312 14.92 -7.55 -11.14
C ALA A 312 14.66 -7.20 -12.60
N LEU A 313 13.62 -6.40 -12.86
CA LEU A 313 13.31 -5.98 -14.22
C LEU A 313 14.21 -4.83 -14.67
N PHE A 314 14.78 -4.13 -13.69
CA PHE A 314 15.80 -3.13 -13.90
C PHE A 314 16.69 -2.98 -12.65
N THR A 315 18.00 -2.87 -12.84
CA THR A 315 18.95 -2.30 -11.87
C THR A 315 19.56 -1.05 -12.51
N MET A 316 19.24 0.13 -11.99
CA MET A 316 19.82 1.39 -12.50
C MET A 316 21.30 1.54 -12.08
N PRO A 317 22.14 2.21 -12.90
CA PRO A 317 23.61 2.03 -12.96
C PRO A 317 24.39 2.50 -11.72
N THR A 318 23.71 2.87 -10.64
CA THR A 318 24.34 3.08 -9.33
C THR A 318 23.62 2.23 -8.29
N PRO A 319 23.97 0.93 -8.18
CA PRO A 319 23.61 0.15 -7.03
C PRO A 319 24.38 0.70 -5.84
N ILE A 320 23.69 1.35 -4.91
CA ILE A 320 24.25 1.59 -3.59
C ILE A 320 23.58 0.58 -2.68
N ASN A 321 24.31 -0.49 -2.36
CA ASN A 321 24.00 -1.40 -1.25
C ASN A 321 23.41 -0.58 -0.12
N CYS A 322 22.17 -0.81 0.35
CA CYS A 322 21.67 -0.43 1.68
C CYS A 322 20.14 -0.63 1.88
N PHE A 323 19.71 -0.68 3.14
CA PHE A 323 18.46 -1.22 3.71
C PHE A 323 17.27 -0.24 3.77
N SER A 324 16.17 -0.45 3.00
CA SER A 324 14.92 0.34 2.90
C SER A 324 13.69 0.16 3.86
N LEU A 325 13.18 1.30 4.34
CA LEU A 325 11.80 1.60 4.69
C LEU A 325 10.99 2.06 3.45
N ALA A 326 10.11 1.21 2.95
CA ALA A 326 9.16 1.54 1.89
C ALA A 326 7.71 1.62 2.41
N ALA A 327 7.23 2.83 2.70
CA ALA A 327 5.81 3.04 2.98
C ALA A 327 5.04 3.24 1.67
N GLY A 328 4.23 2.27 1.26
CA GLY A 328 3.16 2.48 0.28
C GLY A 328 1.90 1.73 0.70
N ILE A 329 0.75 2.26 0.29
CA ILE A 329 -0.57 1.67 0.55
C ILE A 329 -1.04 1.05 -0.76
N ILE A 330 -1.36 -0.24 -0.72
CA ILE A 330 -2.03 -0.95 -1.81
C ILE A 330 -3.35 -1.49 -1.30
N GLN A 331 -4.37 -1.27 -2.12
CA GLN A 331 -5.75 -1.44 -1.78
C GLN A 331 -6.43 -2.18 -2.93
N ASN A 332 -6.42 -3.51 -2.86
CA ASN A 332 -7.18 -4.37 -3.76
C ASN A 332 -8.27 -5.07 -2.96
N LYS A 333 -9.54 -4.86 -3.33
CA LYS A 333 -10.64 -5.74 -2.94
C LYS A 333 -10.58 -6.98 -3.83
N ILE A 334 -10.70 -8.16 -3.24
CA ILE A 334 -10.89 -9.41 -3.98
C ILE A 334 -12.35 -9.84 -3.78
N ASP A 335 -13.12 -9.83 -4.86
CA ASP A 335 -14.51 -10.33 -4.92
C ASP A 335 -14.51 -11.83 -5.32
N ASN A 336 -15.48 -12.60 -4.80
CA ASN A 336 -15.72 -14.03 -5.06
C ASN A 336 -14.67 -15.02 -4.54
N VAL A 337 -15.01 -15.67 -3.43
CA VAL A 337 -14.31 -16.82 -2.85
C VAL A 337 -14.84 -18.09 -3.50
N LEU A 338 -13.99 -18.87 -4.19
CA LEU A 338 -14.22 -20.31 -4.29
C LEU A 338 -13.79 -20.90 -2.93
N ASP A 339 -14.75 -21.44 -2.19
CA ASP A 339 -14.56 -22.09 -0.89
C ASP A 339 -13.35 -23.04 -0.92
N VAL A 340 -12.25 -22.65 -0.28
CA VAL A 340 -11.24 -23.60 0.20
C VAL A 340 -10.72 -23.12 1.56
N LEU A 341 -11.58 -23.19 2.58
CA LEU A 341 -11.09 -23.48 3.93
C LEU A 341 -10.85 -24.98 4.00
N GLN A 342 -9.71 -25.47 3.49
CA GLN A 342 -9.32 -26.84 3.79
C GLN A 342 -8.79 -26.91 5.21
N VAL A 343 -9.72 -27.22 6.13
CA VAL A 343 -9.42 -27.94 7.36
C VAL A 343 -8.91 -29.32 6.93
N SER A 344 -7.71 -29.68 7.35
CA SER A 344 -7.37 -31.10 7.48
C SER A 344 -6.55 -31.28 8.75
N ASP A 345 -7.21 -31.88 9.74
CA ASP A 345 -6.59 -32.54 10.88
C ASP A 345 -5.58 -33.58 10.39
N TRP A 346 -4.42 -33.67 11.06
CA TRP A 346 -3.81 -34.91 11.57
C TRP A 346 -2.86 -34.58 12.73
#